data_AF-A0A4V5RYH0-F1
#
_entry.id   AF-A0A4V5RYH0-F1
#
_cell.length_a   1.000
_cell.length_b   1.000
_cell.length_c   1.000
_cell.angle_alpha   90.00
_cell.angle_beta   90.00
_cell.angle_gamma   90.00
#
_symmetry.space_group_name_H-M   'P 1'
#
loop_
_entity.id
_entity.type
_entity.pdbx_description
1 polymer ?
#
loop_
_entity_poly.entity_id
_entity_poly.type
_entity_poly.pdbx_seq_one_letter_code
_entity_poly.pdbx_strand_id
1 'polypeptide(L)' 'ELYQWMTTQKVIGSSPLGKAIKYTLGQWSKLIRYIDDGHLSIDNNRAERAIKPLVIGRKIWLFSNTPNGVDASAML' A
#
# COMPACT_ATOMS: atom_id res chain seq x y z
N GLU A 1 -21.18 8.52 -0.76
CA GLU A 1 -21.56 8.04 -2.10
C GLU A 1 -20.77 6.79 -2.53
N LEU A 2 -19.43 6.82 -2.53
CA LEU A 2 -18.61 5.66 -2.95
C LEU A 2 -18.85 4.39 -2.13
N TYR A 3 -18.94 4.49 -0.79
CA TYR A 3 -19.21 3.34 0.07
C TYR A 3 -20.52 2.63 -0.31
N GLN A 4 -21.59 3.43 -0.46
CA GLN A 4 -22.91 2.95 -0.84
C GLN A 4 -22.90 2.32 -2.23
N TRP A 5 -22.19 2.94 -3.18
CA TRP A 5 -22.00 2.37 -4.51
C TRP A 5 -21.33 1.00 -4.45
N MET A 6 -20.26 0.84 -3.67
CA MET A 6 -19.54 -0.43 -3.53
C MET A 6 -20.41 -1.52 -2.88
N THR A 7 -21.23 -1.18 -1.89
CA THR A 7 -22.12 -2.15 -1.22
C THR A 7 -23.29 -2.60 -2.07
N THR A 8 -23.68 -1.81 -3.08
CA THR A 8 -24.80 -2.13 -3.97
C THR A 8 -24.39 -2.90 -5.22
N GLN A 9 -23.08 -3.01 -5.52
CA GLN A 9 -22.59 -3.74 -6.69
C GLN A 9 -22.82 -5.25 -6.57
N LYS A 10 -23.49 -5.83 -7.57
CA LYS A 10 -23.59 -7.28 -7.76
C LYS A 10 -22.42 -7.77 -8.60
N VAL A 11 -21.29 -8.02 -7.95
CA VAL A 11 -20.08 -8.56 -8.57
C VAL A 11 -19.81 -9.98 -8.10
N ILE A 12 -19.26 -10.81 -8.99
CA ILE A 12 -18.78 -12.13 -8.64
C ILE A 12 -17.60 -11.94 -7.66
N GLY A 13 -17.68 -12.50 -6.45
CA GLY A 13 -16.69 -12.27 -5.40
C GLY A 13 -15.26 -12.71 -5.75
N SER A 14 -15.11 -13.66 -6.69
CA SER A 14 -13.80 -14.11 -7.19
C SER A 14 -13.23 -13.22 -8.31
N SER A 15 -14.05 -12.37 -8.94
CA SER A 15 -13.59 -11.45 -9.98
C SER A 15 -12.58 -10.44 -9.40
N PRO A 16 -11.68 -9.89 -10.23
CA PRO A 16 -10.75 -8.84 -9.79
C PRO A 16 -11.46 -7.67 -9.11
N LEU A 17 -12.60 -7.25 -9.66
CA LEU A 17 -13.42 -6.17 -9.10
C LEU A 17 -14.07 -6.57 -7.76
N GLY A 18 -14.62 -7.78 -7.67
CA GLY A 18 -15.20 -8.31 -6.43
C GLY A 18 -14.17 -8.41 -5.29
N LYS A 19 -12.96 -8.85 -5.62
CA LYS A 19 -11.83 -8.87 -4.68
C LYS A 19 -11.44 -7.46 -4.23
N ALA A 20 -11.33 -6.52 -5.17
CA ALA A 20 -11.02 -5.13 -4.87
C ALA A 20 -12.07 -4.50 -3.96
N ILE A 21 -13.36 -4.62 -4.28
CA ILE A 21 -14.46 -4.09 -3.46
C ILE A 21 -14.43 -4.72 -2.06
N LYS A 22 -14.30 -6.05 -1.95
CA LYS A 22 -14.24 -6.74 -0.65
C LYS A 22 -13.06 -6.26 0.20
N TYR A 23 -11.89 -6.10 -0.41
CA TYR A 23 -10.70 -5.60 0.27
C TYR A 23 -10.91 -4.16 0.77
N THR A 24 -11.37 -3.26 -0.11
CA THR A 24 -11.61 -1.85 0.22
C THR A 24 -12.63 -1.70 1.34
N LEU A 25 -13.74 -2.44 1.30
CA LEU A 25 -14.75 -2.42 2.36
C LEU A 25 -14.17 -2.90 3.70
N GLY A 26 -13.30 -3.92 3.69
CA GLY A 26 -12.61 -4.39 4.89
C GLY A 26 -11.60 -3.40 5.48
N GLN A 27 -11.07 -2.47 4.68
CA GLN A 27 -10.16 -1.41 5.14
C GLN A 27 -10.87 -0.06 5.34
N TRP A 28 -12.18 0.03 5.12
CA TRP A 28 -12.89 1.31 5.06
C TRP A 28 -12.72 2.16 6.31
N SER A 29 -12.78 1.54 7.49
CA SER A 29 -12.60 2.24 8.78
C SER A 29 -11.24 2.93 8.91
N LYS A 30 -10.19 2.38 8.30
CA LYS A 30 -8.86 2.99 8.25
C LYS A 30 -8.80 4.09 7.19
N LEU A 31 -9.43 3.85 6.04
CA LEU A 31 -9.38 4.74 4.89
C LEU A 31 -10.05 6.10 5.17
N ILE A 32 -11.09 6.15 6.00
CA ILE A 32 -11.78 7.40 6.34
C ILE A 32 -11.14 8.16 7.50
N ARG A 33 -10.09 7.62 8.16
CA ARG A 33 -9.56 8.17 9.40
C ARG A 33 -8.97 9.58 9.25
N TYR A 34 -8.51 9.94 8.05
CA TYR A 34 -8.03 11.29 7.74
C TYR A 34 -9.11 12.37 7.87
N ILE A 35 -10.40 11.99 7.84
CA ILE A 35 -11.50 12.93 8.05
C ILE A 35 -11.59 13.32 9.53
N ASP A 36 -11.27 12.39 10.42
CA ASP A 36 -11.31 12.61 11.88
C ASP A 36 -10.04 13.33 12.40
N ASP A 37 -8.90 13.13 11.73
CA ASP A 37 -7.61 13.67 12.13
C ASP A 37 -6.88 14.28 10.93
N GLY A 38 -6.81 15.62 10.91
CA GLY A 38 -6.16 16.38 9.84
C GLY A 38 -4.63 16.25 9.79
N HIS A 39 -3.98 15.62 10.78
CA HIS A 39 -2.56 15.29 10.69
C HIS A 39 -2.30 14.08 9.77
N LEU A 40 -3.32 13.28 9.49
CA LEU A 40 -3.23 12.15 8.58
C LEU A 40 -3.40 12.61 7.14
N SER A 41 -2.54 12.11 6.25
CA SER A 41 -2.67 12.35 4.81
C SER A 41 -3.77 11.46 4.23
N ILE A 42 -4.54 12.00 3.29
CA ILE A 42 -5.57 11.25 2.54
C ILE A 42 -4.97 10.15 1.65
N ASP A 43 -3.72 10.32 1.24
CA ASP A 43 -3.01 9.42 0.35
C ASP A 43 -1.82 8.74 1.03
N ASN A 44 -1.33 7.67 0.40
CA ASN A 44 -0.18 6.91 0.85
C ASN A 44 1.12 7.33 0.17
N ASN A 45 1.15 8.47 -0.53
CA ASN A 45 2.29 8.84 -1.39
C ASN A 45 3.59 8.96 -0.60
N ARG A 46 3.52 9.41 0.65
CA ARG A 46 4.69 9.52 1.51
C ARG A 46 5.32 8.15 1.82
N ALA A 47 4.51 7.14 2.15
CA ALA A 47 5.04 5.80 2.42
C ALA A 47 5.54 5.13 1.13
N GLU A 48 4.82 5.31 0.01
CA GLU A 48 5.25 4.79 -1.29
C GLU A 48 6.58 5.41 -1.73
N ARG A 49 6.75 6.72 -1.57
CA ARG A 49 8.04 7.39 -1.82
C ARG A 49 9.14 6.89 -0.89
N ALA A 50 8.82 6.61 0.38
CA ALA A 50 9.80 6.12 1.34
C ALA A 50 10.29 4.70 1.01
N ILE A 51 9.40 3.81 0.55
CA ILE A 51 9.78 2.42 0.19
C ILE A 51 10.39 2.30 -1.21
N LYS A 52 10.16 3.27 -2.09
CA LYS A 52 10.60 3.23 -3.49
C LYS A 52 12.13 3.03 -3.66
N PRO A 53 13.03 3.71 -2.92
CA PRO A 53 14.47 3.47 -2.99
C PRO A 53 14.84 2.01 -2.68
N LEU A 54 14.23 1.41 -1.65
CA LEU A 54 14.44 0.02 -1.28
C LEU A 54 13.97 -0.95 -2.36
N VAL A 55 12.79 -0.72 -2.95
CA VAL A 55 12.27 -1.57 -4.04
C VAL A 55 13.16 -1.49 -5.28
N ILE A 56 13.62 -0.30 -5.64
CA ILE A 56 14.54 -0.11 -6.77
C ILE A 56 15.90 -0.74 -6.46
N GLY A 57 16.43 -0.49 -5.26
CA GLY A 57 17.71 -1.02 -4.78
C GLY A 57 17.76 -2.55 -4.82
N ARG A 58 16.71 -3.25 -4.37
CA ARG A 58 16.62 -4.72 -4.45
C ARG A 58 16.79 -5.31 -5.85
N LYS A 59 16.36 -4.58 -6.89
CA LYS A 59 16.52 -5.02 -8.28
C LYS A 59 17.96 -4.83 -8.78
N ILE A 60 18.68 -3.83 -8.25
CA ILE A 60 20.01 -3.43 -8.71
C ILE A 60 21.11 -4.11 -7.87
N TRP A 61 20.89 -4.29 -6.56
CA TRP A 61 21.83 -4.86 -5.60
C TRP A 61 21.51 -6.32 -5.30
N LEU A 62 21.52 -7.15 -6.35
CA LEU A 62 21.26 -8.59 -6.22
C LEU A 62 22.35 -9.33 -5.43
N PHE A 63 23.55 -8.75 -5.32
CA PHE A 63 24.70 -9.35 -4.65
C PHE A 63 25.44 -8.33 -3.79
N SER A 64 25.89 -8.77 -2.63
CA SER A 64 26.81 -8.02 -1.75
C SER A 64 28.03 -8.88 -1.48
N ASN A 65 29.21 -8.40 -1.89
CA ASN A 65 30.47 -9.16 -1.79
C ASN A 65 31.16 -8.99 -0.42
N THR A 66 30.64 -8.12 0.46
CA THR A 66 31.20 -7.87 1.79
C THR A 66 30.08 -7.74 2.83
N PRO A 67 30.33 -8.08 4.10
CA PRO A 67 29.37 -7.87 5.20
C PRO A 67 28.89 -6.42 5.29
N ASN A 68 29.81 -5.45 5.15
CA ASN A 68 29.46 -4.02 5.14
C ASN A 68 28.52 -3.67 3.99
N GLY A 69 28.67 -4.30 2.82
CA GLY A 69 27.75 -4.13 1.69
C GLY A 69 26.37 -4.72 1.96
N VAL A 70 26.30 -5.84 2.69
CA VAL A 70 25.03 -6.44 3.14
C VAL A 70 24.33 -5.51 4.13
N ASP A 71 25.04 -5.03 5.15
CA ASP A 71 24.48 -4.15 6.18
C ASP A 71 23.97 -2.84 5.58
N ALA A 72 24.76 -2.21 4.69
CA ALA A 72 24.35 -1.01 3.98
C ALA A 72 23.11 -1.23 3.09
N SER A 73 23.00 -2.40 2.45
CA SER A 73 21.84 -2.75 1.62
C SER A 73 20.59 -3.07 2.46
N ALA A 74 20.76 -3.52 3.70
CA ALA A 74 19.68 -3.85 4.62
C ALA A 74 19.13 -2.65 5.41
N MET A 75 19.92 -1.58 5.56
CA MET A 75 19.56 -0.36 6.31
C MET A 75 18.73 0.66 5.53
N LEU A 76 18.52 0.46 4.23
CA LEU A 76 17.65 1.30 3.37
C LEU A 76 16.18 0.91 3.44
#